data_AF-A0A7J2HMV5-F1
#
_entry.id   AF-A0A7J2HMV5-F1
#
_cell.length_a   1.000
_cell.length_b   1.000
_cell.length_c   1.000
_cell.angle_alpha   90.00
_cell.angle_beta   90.00
_cell.angle_gamma   90.00
#
_symmetry.space_group_name_H-M   'P 1'
#
loop_
_entity.id
_entity.type
_entity.pdbx_description
1 polymer ?
#
loop_
_entity_poly.entity_id
_entity_poly.type
_entity_poly.pdbx_seq_one_letter_code
_entity_poly.pdbx_strand_id
1 'polypeptide(L)'
;MVKVVNGYTKRRNNEIEINVGKWGSIEIEPEDAPKIVEKDENLIEGTLIKKEPTRAFFNDDGEFDFVRDIWLKISEETKKITVWGEHTKTIQSINVGETILIRDFYKKNGDIHVNSHSTITTKS
;
A
#
# COMPACT_ATOMS: atom_id res chain seq x y z
N MET A 1 -12.89 -15.67 9.13
CA MET A 1 -11.66 -16.36 8.69
C MET A 1 -12.00 -17.75 8.22
N VAL A 2 -11.24 -18.33 7.29
CA VAL A 2 -11.50 -19.68 6.74
C VAL A 2 -10.25 -20.53 6.86
N LYS A 3 -10.40 -21.79 7.31
CA LYS A 3 -9.33 -22.79 7.33
C LYS A 3 -9.67 -23.89 6.34
N VAL A 4 -8.70 -24.21 5.50
CA VAL A 4 -8.81 -25.27 4.49
C VAL A 4 -7.92 -26.43 4.92
N VAL A 5 -8.51 -27.60 5.08
CA VAL A 5 -7.79 -28.84 5.42
C VAL A 5 -7.71 -29.71 4.17
N ASN A 6 -6.52 -30.26 3.88
CA ASN A 6 -6.25 -31.13 2.73
C ASN A 6 -6.62 -30.52 1.36
N GLY A 7 -6.48 -29.20 1.20
CA GLY A 7 -6.54 -28.54 -0.10
C GLY A 7 -5.24 -28.70 -0.89
N TYR A 8 -5.29 -28.45 -2.19
CA TYR A 8 -4.10 -28.38 -3.04
C TYR A 8 -4.05 -27.05 -3.80
N THR A 9 -2.84 -26.54 -3.98
CA THR A 9 -2.61 -25.30 -4.71
C THR A 9 -2.29 -25.58 -6.17
N LYS A 10 -2.83 -24.77 -7.07
CA LYS A 10 -2.44 -24.75 -8.48
C LYS A 10 -2.21 -23.31 -8.91
N ARG A 11 -1.18 -23.07 -9.73
CA ARG A 11 -0.95 -21.77 -10.33
C ARG A 11 -1.63 -21.71 -11.71
N ARG A 12 -2.42 -20.68 -11.97
CA ARG A 12 -3.08 -20.42 -13.26
C ARG A 12 -3.18 -18.92 -13.45
N ASN A 13 -2.83 -18.43 -14.65
CA ASN A 13 -2.90 -16.99 -15.00
C ASN A 13 -2.25 -16.04 -13.97
N ASN A 14 -1.05 -16.37 -13.46
CA ASN A 14 -0.34 -15.62 -12.41
C ASN A 14 -1.05 -15.54 -11.05
N GLU A 15 -2.16 -16.25 -10.85
CA GLU A 15 -2.85 -16.36 -9.57
C GLU A 15 -2.59 -17.73 -8.92
N ILE A 16 -2.69 -17.77 -7.59
CA ILE A 16 -2.67 -19.02 -6.81
C ILE A 16 -4.12 -19.41 -6.52
N GLU A 17 -4.56 -20.52 -7.12
CA GLU A 17 -5.85 -21.12 -6.84
C GLU A 17 -5.70 -22.20 -5.75
N ILE A 18 -6.54 -22.14 -4.71
CA ILE A 18 -6.66 -23.21 -3.71
C ILE A 18 -7.89 -24.06 -4.07
N ASN A 19 -7.69 -25.36 -4.28
CA ASN A 19 -8.75 -26.29 -4.62
C ASN A 19 -9.00 -27.24 -3.45
N VAL A 20 -10.29 -27.43 -3.11
CA VAL A 20 -10.72 -28.36 -2.06
C VAL A 20 -11.32 -29.60 -2.72
N GLY A 21 -10.56 -30.68 -2.73
CA GLY A 21 -10.97 -31.95 -3.34
C GLY A 21 -11.91 -32.77 -2.44
N LYS A 22 -12.26 -33.98 -2.90
CA LYS A 22 -13.16 -34.92 -2.19
C LYS A 22 -12.79 -35.20 -0.73
N TRP A 23 -11.51 -35.07 -0.37
CA TRP A 23 -10.98 -35.31 0.98
C TRP A 23 -10.59 -34.03 1.73
N GLY A 24 -10.91 -32.87 1.16
CA GLY A 24 -10.70 -31.57 1.79
C GLY A 24 -11.94 -31.08 2.51
N SER A 25 -11.74 -30.21 3.50
CA SER A 25 -12.81 -29.54 4.23
C SER A 25 -12.52 -28.05 4.37
N ILE A 26 -13.59 -27.30 4.58
CA ILE A 26 -13.55 -25.86 4.84
C ILE A 26 -14.20 -25.64 6.20
N GLU A 27 -13.43 -25.07 7.13
CA GLU A 27 -13.91 -24.64 8.44
C GLU A 27 -14.10 -23.12 8.41
N ILE A 28 -15.31 -22.67 8.73
CA ILE A 28 -15.65 -21.25 8.88
C ILE A 28 -15.47 -20.89 10.34
N GLU A 29 -14.72 -19.82 10.61
CA GLU A 29 -14.42 -19.35 11.97
C GLU A 29 -13.86 -20.46 12.89
N PRO A 30 -12.72 -21.06 12.51
CA PRO A 30 -12.13 -22.15 13.28
C PRO A 30 -11.71 -21.66 14.68
N GLU A 31 -11.96 -22.46 15.71
CA GLU A 31 -11.62 -22.11 17.11
C GLU A 31 -10.12 -21.92 17.32
N ASP A 32 -9.30 -22.66 16.56
CA ASP A 32 -7.83 -22.58 16.56
C ASP A 32 -7.29 -21.51 15.60
N ALA A 33 -8.15 -20.58 15.18
CA ALA A 33 -7.75 -19.46 14.36
C ALA A 33 -6.58 -18.69 14.99
N PRO A 34 -5.41 -18.56 14.32
CA PRO A 34 -4.43 -17.58 14.76
C PRO A 34 -5.09 -16.20 14.81
N LYS A 35 -4.78 -15.43 15.85
CA LYS A 35 -5.08 -13.99 15.83
C LYS A 35 -4.29 -13.38 14.69
N ILE A 36 -4.99 -12.99 13.62
CA ILE A 36 -4.41 -12.13 12.59
C ILE A 36 -4.21 -10.77 13.26
N VAL A 37 -3.00 -10.53 13.75
CA VAL A 37 -2.57 -9.18 14.04
C VAL A 37 -2.31 -8.57 12.68
N GLU A 38 -3.24 -7.76 12.18
CA GLU A 38 -2.93 -6.82 11.11
C GLU A 38 -1.83 -5.92 11.66
N LYS A 39 -0.60 -6.31 11.38
CA LYS A 39 0.53 -5.46 11.67
C LYS A 39 0.36 -4.27 10.74
N ASP A 40 0.23 -3.09 11.31
CA ASP A 40 0.17 -1.79 10.63
C ASP A 40 1.53 -1.47 9.95
N GLU A 41 2.22 -2.48 9.40
CA GLU A 41 3.53 -2.38 8.74
C GLU A 41 3.48 -1.51 7.49
N ASN A 42 2.28 -1.30 6.96
CA ASN A 42 2.01 -0.44 5.82
C ASN A 42 1.36 0.89 6.22
N LEU A 43 1.52 1.34 7.47
CA LEU A 43 1.12 2.68 7.90
C LEU A 43 2.34 3.60 8.07
N ILE A 44 2.29 4.77 7.44
CA ILE A 44 3.17 5.90 7.72
C ILE A 44 2.32 7.04 8.27
N GLU A 45 2.64 7.47 9.49
CA GLU A 45 2.17 8.74 10.04
C GLU A 45 3.33 9.73 10.07
N GLY A 46 3.17 10.89 9.44
CA GLY A 46 4.23 11.88 9.39
C GLY A 46 3.75 13.28 9.00
N THR A 47 4.52 14.28 9.41
CA THR A 47 4.24 15.68 9.08
C THR A 47 4.84 16.02 7.72
N LEU A 48 4.05 16.58 6.81
CA LEU A 48 4.53 17.03 5.50
C LEU A 48 5.46 18.23 5.66
N ILE A 49 6.75 18.07 5.30
CA ILE A 49 7.74 19.16 5.41
C ILE A 49 8.13 19.76 4.07
N LYS A 50 7.96 19.01 2.97
CA LYS A 50 8.27 19.47 1.61
C LYS A 50 7.43 18.69 0.59
N LYS A 51 6.93 19.38 -0.44
CA LYS A 51 6.34 18.78 -1.64
C LYS A 51 6.92 19.42 -2.89
N GLU A 52 7.32 18.60 -3.85
CA GLU A 52 7.79 19.08 -5.15
C GLU A 52 6.60 19.28 -6.11
N PRO A 53 6.78 20.03 -7.22
CA PRO A 53 5.77 20.11 -8.27
C PRO A 53 5.43 18.72 -8.83
N THR A 54 4.19 18.55 -9.32
CA THR A 54 3.83 17.33 -10.06
C THR A 54 4.52 17.35 -11.41
N ARG A 55 5.10 16.22 -11.82
CA ARG A 55 5.72 16.02 -13.13
C ARG A 55 5.07 14.84 -13.85
N ALA A 56 5.04 14.89 -15.17
CA ALA A 56 4.71 13.71 -15.98
C ALA A 56 5.90 12.75 -15.99
N PHE A 57 5.61 11.45 -15.94
CA PHE A 57 6.56 10.37 -16.05
C PHE A 57 6.09 9.45 -17.17
N PHE A 58 6.97 9.17 -18.14
CA PHE A 58 6.69 8.26 -19.24
C PHE A 58 7.39 6.94 -18.96
N ASN A 59 6.65 5.83 -19.04
CA ASN A 59 7.25 4.50 -18.97
C ASN A 59 7.80 4.08 -20.34
N ASP A 60 8.61 3.02 -20.34
CA ASP A 60 9.24 2.51 -21.56
C ASP A 60 8.21 1.97 -22.58
N ASP A 61 6.99 1.67 -22.13
CA ASP A 61 5.87 1.22 -22.95
C ASP A 61 5.07 2.38 -23.59
N GLY A 62 5.47 3.63 -23.36
CA GLY A 62 4.86 4.82 -23.94
C GLY A 62 3.62 5.35 -23.22
N GLU A 63 3.21 4.72 -22.11
CA GLU A 63 2.20 5.26 -21.21
C GLU A 63 2.81 6.36 -20.33
N PHE A 64 1.98 7.30 -19.90
CA PHE A 64 2.40 8.33 -18.97
C PHE A 64 1.57 8.29 -17.68
N ASP A 65 2.20 8.66 -16.58
CA ASP A 65 1.55 8.87 -15.29
C ASP A 65 2.08 10.16 -14.66
N PHE A 66 1.39 10.65 -13.63
CA PHE A 66 1.82 11.80 -12.85
C PHE A 66 2.53 11.34 -11.59
N VAL A 67 3.63 12.02 -11.27
CA VAL A 67 4.40 11.71 -10.07
C VAL A 67 4.80 12.97 -9.33
N ARG A 68 4.86 12.88 -8.01
CA ARG A 68 5.33 13.93 -7.12
C ARG A 68 6.14 13.32 -5.97
N ASP A 69 7.29 13.92 -5.69
CA ASP A 69 8.06 13.59 -4.50
C ASP A 69 7.67 14.50 -3.32
N ILE A 70 7.50 13.88 -2.15
CA ILE A 70 7.27 14.57 -0.88
C ILE A 70 8.23 14.08 0.19
N TRP A 71 8.42 14.89 1.23
CA TRP A 71 9.18 14.53 2.41
C TRP A 71 8.28 14.63 3.63
N LEU A 72 8.27 13.55 4.42
CA LEU A 72 7.58 13.48 5.69
C LEU A 72 8.59 13.41 6.82
N LYS A 73 8.38 14.21 7.85
CA LYS A 73 9.05 14.04 9.13
C LYS A 73 8.29 12.97 9.93
N ILE A 74 8.98 11.88 10.24
CA ILE A 74 8.45 10.73 10.99
C ILE A 74 9.34 10.58 12.21
N SER A 75 8.81 10.93 13.38
CA SER A 75 9.61 11.02 14.61
C SER A 75 10.85 11.92 14.40
N GLU A 76 12.06 11.39 14.53
CA GLU A 76 13.33 12.10 14.33
C GLU A 76 13.88 12.00 12.90
N GLU A 77 13.28 11.17 12.05
CA GLU A 77 13.74 10.93 10.68
C GLU A 77 12.93 11.73 9.66
N THR A 78 13.54 11.98 8.50
CA THR A 78 12.83 12.47 7.32
C THR A 78 12.86 11.40 6.23
N LYS A 79 11.70 11.05 5.70
CA LYS A 79 11.57 10.06 4.61
C LYS A 79 11.02 10.70 3.35
N LYS A 80 11.63 10.37 2.22
CA LYS A 80 11.13 10.70 0.88
C LYS A 80 10.07 9.68 0.48
N ILE A 81 8.95 10.17 -0.03
CA ILE A 81 7.83 9.37 -0.54
C ILE A 81 7.55 9.81 -1.98
N THR A 82 7.48 8.85 -2.90
CA THR A 82 7.12 9.10 -4.31
C THR A 82 5.65 8.74 -4.52
N VAL A 83 4.85 9.75 -4.82
CA VAL A 83 3.39 9.67 -4.95
C VAL A 83 3.00 9.67 -6.42
N TRP A 84 2.13 8.75 -6.82
CA TRP A 84 1.71 8.51 -8.21
C TRP A 84 0.23 8.84 -8.44
N GLY A 85 -0.10 9.13 -9.70
CA GLY A 85 -1.47 9.29 -10.19
C GLY A 85 -2.29 10.36 -9.47
N GLU A 86 -3.55 10.02 -9.18
CA GLU A 86 -4.53 10.93 -8.57
C GLU A 86 -4.11 11.45 -7.19
N HIS A 87 -3.32 10.67 -6.43
CA HIS A 87 -2.82 11.11 -5.13
C HIS A 87 -1.88 12.32 -5.22
N THR A 88 -1.27 12.58 -6.38
CA THR A 88 -0.48 13.81 -6.58
C THR A 88 -1.35 15.07 -6.41
N LYS A 89 -2.63 15.00 -6.79
CA LYS A 89 -3.61 16.07 -6.61
C LYS A 89 -4.04 16.18 -5.15
N THR A 90 -4.28 15.05 -4.47
CA THR A 90 -4.57 15.03 -3.03
C THR A 90 -3.46 15.70 -2.23
N ILE A 91 -2.20 15.36 -2.49
CA ILE A 91 -1.04 16.00 -1.84
C ILE A 91 -0.94 17.50 -2.19
N GLN A 92 -1.45 17.93 -3.34
CA GLN A 92 -1.41 19.33 -3.73
C GLN A 92 -2.22 20.22 -2.79
N SER A 93 -3.37 19.76 -2.34
CA SER A 93 -4.24 20.51 -1.42
C SER A 93 -3.78 20.48 0.04
N ILE A 94 -2.85 19.59 0.42
CA ILE A 94 -2.35 19.45 1.79
C ILE A 94 -1.21 20.46 2.03
N ASN A 95 -1.28 21.24 3.10
CA ASN A 95 -0.24 22.23 3.40
C ASN A 95 0.98 21.61 4.06
N VAL A 96 2.14 22.26 3.87
CA VAL A 96 3.34 21.93 4.66
C VAL A 96 3.05 22.25 6.13
N GLY A 97 3.38 21.31 7.02
CA GLY A 97 3.07 21.35 8.44
C GLY A 97 1.89 20.46 8.85
N GLU A 98 1.06 20.01 7.90
CA GLU A 98 -0.04 19.07 8.20
C GLU A 98 0.47 17.65 8.40
N THR A 99 -0.18 16.91 9.31
CA THR A 99 0.11 15.49 9.54
C THR A 99 -0.76 14.63 8.63
N ILE A 100 -0.12 13.71 7.91
CA ILE A 100 -0.77 12.79 7.01
C ILE A 100 -0.55 11.35 7.44
N LEU A 101 -1.57 10.52 7.22
CA LEU A 101 -1.52 9.08 7.36
C LEU A 101 -1.59 8.45 5.97
N ILE A 102 -0.61 7.61 5.65
CA ILE A 102 -0.52 6.86 4.40
C ILE A 102 -0.63 5.37 4.72
N ARG A 103 -1.59 4.69 4.10
CA ARG A 103 -1.77 3.23 4.17
C ARG A 103 -1.49 2.56 2.83
N ASP A 104 -1.12 1.29 2.88
CA ASP A 104 -0.94 0.42 1.71
C ASP A 104 0.05 0.98 0.68
N PHE A 105 1.14 1.56 1.19
CA PHE A 105 2.29 1.93 0.36
C PHE A 105 3.12 0.68 0.02
N TYR A 106 3.96 0.77 -1.01
CA TYR A 106 4.91 -0.30 -1.34
C TYR A 106 6.34 0.24 -1.39
N LYS A 107 7.32 -0.65 -1.23
CA LYS A 107 8.74 -0.32 -1.34
C LYS A 107 9.30 -0.82 -2.66
N LYS A 108 10.06 0.02 -3.36
CA LYS A 108 10.78 -0.35 -4.58
C LYS A 108 12.18 0.25 -4.51
N ASN A 109 13.22 -0.59 -4.62
CA ASN A 109 14.62 -0.17 -4.54
C ASN A 109 14.99 0.64 -3.26
N GLY A 110 14.30 0.37 -2.15
CA GLY A 110 14.49 1.10 -0.88
C GLY A 110 13.65 2.38 -0.75
N ASP A 111 13.08 2.86 -1.85
CA ASP A 111 12.18 4.01 -1.86
C ASP A 111 10.74 3.61 -1.53
N ILE A 112 9.98 4.54 -0.96
CA ILE A 112 8.57 4.35 -0.61
C ILE A 112 7.70 4.96 -1.71
N HIS A 113 6.77 4.17 -2.22
CA HIS A 113 5.88 4.55 -3.30
C HIS A 113 4.41 4.45 -2.87
N VAL A 114 3.61 5.41 -3.31
CA VAL A 114 2.17 5.52 -3.03
C VAL A 114 1.44 5.63 -4.35
N ASN A 115 0.50 4.72 -4.61
CA ASN A 115 -0.25 4.66 -5.88
C ASN A 115 -1.75 4.52 -5.60
N SER A 116 -2.55 4.23 -6.64
CA SER A 116 -4.02 4.11 -6.56
C SER A 116 -4.55 3.07 -5.56
N HIS A 117 -3.74 2.13 -5.10
CA HIS A 117 -4.13 1.15 -4.07
C HIS A 117 -3.90 1.67 -2.64
N SER A 118 -3.13 2.76 -2.51
CA SER A 118 -2.83 3.37 -1.22
C SER A 118 -3.96 4.30 -0.77
N THR A 119 -4.02 4.58 0.53
CA THR A 119 -4.94 5.58 1.08
C THR A 119 -4.15 6.69 1.75
N ILE A 120 -4.47 7.96 1.43
CA ILE A 120 -3.92 9.14 2.11
C ILE A 120 -5.06 9.85 2.86
N THR A 121 -4.84 10.11 4.14
CA THR A 121 -5.76 10.90 4.98
C THR A 121 -5.00 11.98 5.74
N THR A 122 -5.61 13.14 5.94
CA THR A 122 -5.07 14.19 6.83
C THR A 122 -5.64 13.98 8.23
N LYS A 123 -4.82 14.20 9.25
CA LYS A 123 -5.29 14.24 10.64
C LYS A 123 -5.82 15.65 10.90
N SER A 124 -7.11 15.76 11.18
CA SER A 124 -7.79 17.01 11.58
C SER A 124 -7.29 17.51 12.93
#